data_AF-A0A914P2X3-F1
#
_entry.id   AF-A0A914P2X3-F1
#
_cell.length_a   1.000
_cell.length_b   1.000
_cell.length_c   1.000
_cell.angle_alpha   90.00
_cell.angle_beta   90.00
_cell.angle_gamma   90.00
#
_symmetry.space_group_name_H-M   'P 1'
#
loop_
_entity.id
_entity.type
_entity.pdbx_description
1 polymer ?
#
loop_
_entity_poly.entity_id
_entity_poly.type
_entity_poly.pdbx_seq_one_letter_code
_entity_poly.pdbx_strand_id
1 'polypeptide(L)'
;MTSRQILYILFFAAIIVVEGHKRGGRIPPNERAPYLRGLNTTITDEYHKIVGNPNLTKKQFRDAVDTFASTLPPENKKLYSEWKSRHESKAKQLTDEFHTKIASLSAEAQNLAKQMKSIHDNLDITRAAEKEQIHKIRSSASESVRKELKGILPFHGRHGKKERKN
;
A
#
# COMPACT_ATOMS: atom_id res chain seq x y z
N MET A 1 11.49 23.78 -9.74
CA MET A 1 11.13 22.53 -9.05
C MET A 1 10.34 21.66 -10.02
N THR A 2 10.96 20.58 -10.51
CA THR A 2 10.47 19.78 -11.63
C THR A 2 9.44 18.74 -11.18
N SER A 3 8.36 18.62 -11.95
CA SER A 3 7.17 17.78 -11.75
C SER A 3 7.41 16.25 -11.77
N ARG A 4 8.57 15.77 -11.33
CA ARG A 4 8.96 14.35 -11.29
C ARG A 4 9.03 13.75 -9.88
N GLN A 5 8.70 14.51 -8.83
CA GLN A 5 8.70 14.03 -7.43
C GLN A 5 7.31 13.66 -6.88
N ILE A 6 6.26 13.60 -7.71
CA ILE A 6 4.89 13.32 -7.26
C ILE A 6 4.53 11.82 -7.34
N LEU A 7 5.39 10.98 -7.91
CA LEU A 7 5.28 9.53 -7.74
C LEU A 7 5.76 9.14 -6.34
N TYR A 8 5.21 8.06 -5.78
CA TYR A 8 5.79 7.25 -4.68
C TYR A 8 5.21 7.34 -3.26
N ILE A 9 4.08 8.02 -3.01
CA ILE A 9 3.48 8.04 -1.65
C ILE A 9 2.21 7.15 -1.52
N LEU A 10 1.88 6.30 -2.50
CA LEU A 10 0.64 5.52 -2.45
C LEU A 10 0.76 4.04 -2.09
N PHE A 11 1.91 3.65 -1.55
CA PHE A 11 2.06 2.34 -0.94
C PHE A 11 1.62 2.30 0.55
N PHE A 12 1.30 3.47 1.13
CA PHE A 12 0.93 3.60 2.54
C PHE A 12 -0.40 2.91 2.89
N ALA A 13 -1.37 2.86 1.97
CA ALA A 13 -2.65 2.23 2.24
C ALA A 13 -2.59 0.69 2.26
N ALA A 14 -1.71 0.10 1.45
CA ALA A 14 -1.65 -1.35 1.31
C ALA A 14 -0.66 -2.00 2.29
N ILE A 15 0.42 -1.33 2.70
CA ILE A 15 1.35 -1.89 3.67
C ILE A 15 0.71 -2.02 5.07
N ILE A 16 -0.13 -1.08 5.49
CA ILE A 16 -0.87 -1.19 6.77
C ILE A 16 -1.74 -2.47 6.81
N VAL A 17 -2.14 -3.01 5.66
CA VAL A 17 -2.90 -4.27 5.56
C VAL A 17 -2.00 -5.49 5.38
N VAL A 18 -0.89 -5.38 4.64
CA VAL A 18 -0.07 -6.54 4.22
C VAL A 18 0.99 -6.95 5.26
N GLU A 19 1.56 -6.04 6.05
CA GLU A 19 2.54 -6.45 7.06
C GLU A 19 1.89 -7.37 8.12
N GLY A 20 0.59 -7.21 8.37
CA GLY A 20 -0.20 -7.97 9.34
C GLY A 20 -0.45 -9.46 9.08
N HIS A 21 0.02 -10.02 7.96
CA HIS A 21 -0.26 -11.41 7.55
C HIS A 21 0.96 -12.34 7.52
N LYS A 22 2.17 -11.86 7.81
CA LYS A 22 3.39 -12.70 7.67
C LYS A 22 3.66 -13.67 8.81
N ARG A 23 2.90 -13.63 9.90
CA ARG A 23 2.94 -14.61 11.00
C ARG A 23 1.50 -14.83 11.42
N GLY A 24 1.08 -16.05 11.77
CA GLY A 24 -0.29 -16.37 12.18
C GLY A 24 -0.82 -15.68 13.44
N GLY A 25 -0.27 -14.53 13.83
CA GLY A 25 -0.82 -13.61 14.81
C GLY A 25 -1.12 -12.27 14.15
N ARG A 26 -2.27 -11.67 14.48
CA ARG A 26 -2.54 -10.26 14.18
C ARG A 26 -1.32 -9.45 14.67
N ILE A 27 -0.57 -8.82 13.77
CA ILE A 27 0.41 -7.81 14.17
C ILE A 27 -0.36 -6.80 15.03
N PRO A 28 0.03 -6.60 16.29
CA PRO A 28 -0.71 -5.72 17.18
C PRO A 28 -0.70 -4.31 16.58
N PRO A 29 -1.80 -3.53 16.73
CA PRO A 29 -1.96 -2.25 16.03
C PRO A 29 -0.79 -1.27 16.19
N ASN A 30 -0.12 -1.33 17.34
CA ASN A 30 1.06 -0.53 17.71
C ASN A 30 2.35 -0.86 16.92
N GLU A 31 2.46 -2.03 16.30
CA GLU A 31 3.60 -2.38 15.43
C GLU A 31 3.44 -1.85 14.00
N ARG A 32 2.19 -1.58 13.57
CA ARG A 32 1.91 -1.00 12.24
C ARG A 32 2.13 0.51 12.20
N ALA A 33 1.93 1.16 13.35
CA ALA A 33 2.10 2.59 13.55
C ALA A 33 2.95 2.83 14.81
N PRO A 34 4.28 2.63 14.74
CA PRO A 34 5.17 2.74 15.89
C PRO A 34 5.14 4.13 16.54
N TYR A 35 4.81 5.17 15.77
CA TYR A 35 4.60 6.54 16.24
C TYR A 35 3.36 6.72 17.12
N LEU A 36 2.54 5.69 17.32
CA LEU A 36 1.43 5.70 18.29
C LEU A 36 1.81 5.09 19.64
N ARG A 37 3.02 4.53 19.75
CA ARG A 37 3.46 3.87 20.99
C ARG A 37 3.50 4.86 22.15
N GLY A 38 2.92 4.45 23.28
CA GLY A 38 2.90 5.26 24.51
C GLY A 38 1.90 6.42 24.50
N LEU A 39 1.13 6.59 23.42
CA LEU A 39 0.03 7.56 23.39
C LEU A 39 -1.18 7.02 24.16
N ASN A 40 -2.01 7.94 24.65
CA ASN A 40 -3.27 7.58 25.27
C ASN A 40 -4.29 7.04 24.23
N THR A 41 -5.38 6.45 24.74
CA THR A 41 -6.43 5.87 23.89
C THR A 41 -7.11 6.92 23.03
N THR A 42 -7.36 8.12 23.55
CA THR A 42 -8.03 9.21 22.81
C THR A 42 -7.28 9.59 21.53
N ILE A 43 -5.96 9.81 21.61
CA ILE A 43 -5.13 10.16 20.43
C ILE A 43 -5.07 8.98 19.46
N THR A 44 -5.04 7.75 19.98
CA THR A 44 -5.03 6.53 19.16
C THR A 44 -6.36 6.33 18.42
N ASP A 45 -7.48 6.69 19.05
CA ASP A 45 -8.82 6.62 18.45
C ASP A 45 -8.99 7.64 17.32
N GLU A 46 -8.41 8.84 17.45
CA GLU A 46 -8.37 9.83 16.36
C GLU A 46 -7.68 9.28 15.11
N TYR A 47 -6.52 8.65 15.30
CA TYR A 47 -5.83 7.96 14.21
C TYR A 47 -6.71 6.87 13.58
N HIS A 48 -7.37 6.05 14.39
CA HIS A 48 -8.24 4.98 13.89
C HIS A 48 -9.45 5.51 13.11
N LYS A 49 -10.00 6.67 13.47
CA LYS A 49 -11.05 7.33 12.67
C LYS A 49 -10.54 7.70 11.27
N ILE A 50 -9.32 8.21 11.15
CA ILE A 50 -8.71 8.55 9.85
C ILE A 50 -8.48 7.28 9.02
N VAL A 51 -7.87 6.25 9.62
CA VAL A 51 -7.58 4.99 8.92
C VAL A 51 -8.84 4.26 8.52
N GLY A 52 -9.86 4.25 9.39
CA GLY A 52 -11.14 3.58 9.17
C GLY A 52 -12.06 4.28 8.18
N ASN A 53 -11.80 5.52 7.80
CA ASN A 53 -12.69 6.26 6.90
C ASN A 53 -12.59 5.74 5.45
N PRO A 54 -13.66 5.15 4.88
CA PRO A 54 -13.65 4.61 3.52
C PRO A 54 -13.83 5.70 2.45
N ASN A 55 -14.31 6.89 2.84
CA ASN A 55 -14.71 7.96 1.92
C ASN A 55 -13.54 8.89 1.56
N LEU A 56 -12.42 8.80 2.29
CA LEU A 56 -11.24 9.59 1.97
C LEU A 56 -10.63 9.09 0.67
N THR A 57 -10.35 10.03 -0.25
CA THR A 57 -9.43 9.78 -1.36
C THR A 57 -8.05 9.43 -0.80
N LYS A 58 -7.22 8.76 -1.60
CA LYS A 58 -5.85 8.43 -1.16
C LYS A 58 -5.05 9.69 -0.79
N LYS A 59 -5.25 10.80 -1.52
CA LYS A 59 -4.69 12.11 -1.19
C LYS A 59 -5.20 12.62 0.17
N GLN A 60 -6.51 12.67 0.36
CA GLN A 60 -7.11 13.14 1.61
C GLN A 60 -6.69 12.30 2.81
N PHE A 61 -6.59 10.97 2.63
CA PHE A 61 -6.10 10.07 3.66
C PHE A 61 -4.66 10.40 4.06
N ARG A 62 -3.76 10.57 3.09
CA ARG A 62 -2.37 10.96 3.35
C ARG A 62 -2.30 12.29 4.09
N ASP A 63 -3.00 13.30 3.57
CA ASP A 63 -2.96 14.65 4.13
C ASP A 63 -3.52 14.64 5.56
N ALA A 64 -4.60 13.88 5.83
CA ALA A 64 -5.14 13.71 7.18
C ALA A 64 -4.17 13.03 8.15
N VAL A 65 -3.45 11.98 7.71
CA VAL A 65 -2.44 11.31 8.53
C VAL A 65 -1.23 12.22 8.78
N ASP A 66 -0.78 12.97 7.78
CA ASP A 66 0.31 13.95 7.92
C ASP A 66 -0.08 15.08 8.89
N THR A 67 -1.30 15.60 8.78
CA THR A 67 -1.85 16.60 9.72
C THR A 67 -1.94 16.03 11.14
N PHE A 68 -2.47 14.82 11.31
CA PHE A 68 -2.50 14.15 12.61
C PHE A 68 -1.10 13.97 13.19
N ALA A 69 -0.15 13.48 12.40
CA ALA A 69 1.22 13.29 12.86
C ALA A 69 1.86 14.61 13.34
N SER A 70 1.50 15.74 12.73
CA SER A 70 1.98 17.06 13.13
C SER A 70 1.51 17.53 14.51
N THR A 71 0.49 16.89 15.10
CA THR A 71 0.00 17.21 16.46
C THR A 71 0.64 16.36 17.56
N LEU A 72 1.37 15.31 17.19
CA LEU A 72 1.97 14.37 18.13
C LEU A 72 3.11 14.99 18.97
N PRO A 73 3.49 14.40 20.12
CA PRO A 73 4.70 14.78 20.84
C PRO A 73 5.98 14.67 19.98
N PRO A 74 7.06 15.42 20.27
CA PRO A 74 8.28 15.44 19.46
C PRO A 74 8.86 14.05 19.14
N GLU A 75 8.91 13.15 20.12
CA GLU A 75 9.41 11.77 19.92
C GLU A 75 8.54 10.99 18.93
N ASN A 76 7.21 11.11 19.04
CA ASN A 76 6.27 10.45 18.14
C ASN A 76 6.30 11.05 16.73
N LYS A 77 6.50 12.37 16.58
CA LYS A 77 6.76 13.02 15.28
C LYS A 77 8.00 12.44 14.60
N LYS A 78 9.08 12.24 15.36
CA LYS A 78 10.30 11.63 14.85
C LYS A 78 10.05 10.20 14.37
N LEU A 79 9.38 9.38 15.19
CA LEU A 79 8.99 8.02 14.81
C LEU A 79 8.10 7.99 13.56
N TYR A 80 7.21 8.97 13.40
CA TYR A 80 6.38 9.10 12.19
C TYR A 80 7.23 9.41 10.96
N SER A 81 8.15 10.36 11.07
CA SER A 81 9.07 10.71 9.98
C SER A 81 9.93 9.52 9.53
N GLU A 82 10.51 8.78 10.48
CA GLU A 82 11.29 7.58 10.21
C GLU A 82 10.44 6.48 9.56
N TRP A 83 9.23 6.27 10.08
CA TRP A 83 8.28 5.32 9.52
C TRP A 83 7.89 5.71 8.09
N LYS A 84 7.59 6.98 7.84
CA LYS A 84 7.22 7.54 6.54
C LYS A 84 8.36 7.34 5.53
N SER A 85 9.57 7.77 5.88
CA SER A 85 10.75 7.61 5.00
C SER A 85 11.02 6.14 4.65
N ARG A 86 10.91 5.22 5.62
CA ARG A 86 11.07 3.77 5.37
C ARG A 86 10.04 3.24 4.38
N HIS A 87 8.79 3.67 4.51
CA HIS A 87 7.71 3.23 3.64
C HIS A 87 7.82 3.82 2.23
N GLU A 88 8.26 5.07 2.10
CA GLU A 88 8.55 5.69 0.80
C GLU A 88 9.70 4.96 0.09
N SER A 89 10.76 4.60 0.81
CA SER A 89 11.86 3.80 0.26
C SER A 89 11.38 2.43 -0.23
N LYS A 90 10.56 1.74 0.56
CA LYS A 90 9.96 0.46 0.19
C LYS A 90 8.99 0.58 -0.99
N ALA A 91 8.21 1.65 -1.06
CA ALA A 91 7.32 1.94 -2.18
C ALA A 91 8.08 2.11 -3.49
N LYS A 92 9.22 2.83 -3.43
CA LYS A 92 10.12 2.99 -4.57
C LYS A 92 10.67 1.63 -5.02
N GLN A 93 11.23 0.84 -4.10
CA GLN A 93 11.73 -0.50 -4.41
C GLN A 93 10.66 -1.37 -5.08
N LEU A 94 9.43 -1.38 -4.56
CA LEU A 94 8.35 -2.19 -5.12
C LEU A 94 7.91 -1.69 -6.49
N THR A 95 8.00 -0.38 -6.75
CA THR A 95 7.73 0.17 -8.08
C THR A 95 8.80 -0.23 -9.08
N ASP A 96 10.08 -0.20 -8.68
CA ASP A 96 11.19 -0.65 -9.51
C ASP A 96 11.06 -2.15 -9.83
N GLU A 97 10.78 -2.99 -8.83
CA GLU A 97 10.50 -4.42 -9.02
C GLU A 97 9.30 -4.65 -9.95
N PHE A 98 8.26 -3.85 -9.82
CA PHE A 98 7.08 -3.92 -10.70
C PHE A 98 7.46 -3.60 -12.16
N HIS A 99 8.24 -2.54 -12.39
CA HIS A 99 8.73 -2.20 -13.73
C HIS A 99 9.56 -3.31 -14.37
N THR A 100 10.51 -3.89 -13.61
CA THR A 100 11.34 -5.00 -14.12
C THR A 100 10.49 -6.21 -14.51
N LYS A 101 9.52 -6.58 -13.67
CA LYS A 101 8.70 -7.76 -13.92
C LYS A 101 7.62 -7.56 -14.98
N ILE A 102 7.17 -6.33 -15.26
CA ILE A 102 6.26 -6.08 -16.39
C ILE A 102 6.93 -6.46 -17.71
N ALA A 103 8.22 -6.17 -17.88
CA ALA A 103 8.92 -6.41 -19.14
C ALA A 103 8.92 -7.89 -19.57
N SER A 104 8.77 -8.82 -18.62
CA SER A 104 8.74 -10.26 -18.91
C SER A 104 7.34 -10.81 -19.23
N LEU A 105 6.30 -9.99 -19.20
CA LEU A 105 4.91 -10.44 -19.43
C LEU A 105 4.54 -10.42 -20.91
N SER A 106 3.47 -11.13 -21.27
CA SER A 106 2.80 -11.01 -22.56
C SER A 106 2.31 -9.58 -22.82
N ALA A 107 2.18 -9.19 -24.10
CA ALA A 107 1.77 -7.83 -24.46
C ALA A 107 0.41 -7.42 -23.84
N GLU A 108 -0.53 -8.36 -23.78
CA GLU A 108 -1.82 -8.15 -23.10
C GLU A 108 -1.63 -7.92 -21.59
N ALA A 109 -0.86 -8.77 -20.92
CA ALA A 109 -0.56 -8.64 -19.50
C ALA A 109 0.19 -7.34 -19.17
N GLN A 110 1.13 -6.91 -20.02
CA GLN A 110 1.81 -5.63 -19.89
C GLN A 110 0.84 -4.45 -19.95
N ASN A 111 -0.11 -4.48 -20.89
CA ASN A 111 -1.10 -3.42 -21.04
C ASN A 111 -1.99 -3.32 -19.79
N LEU A 112 -2.51 -4.46 -19.31
CA LEU A 112 -3.32 -4.48 -18.09
C LEU A 112 -2.53 -4.06 -16.85
N ALA A 113 -1.26 -4.45 -16.74
CA ALA A 113 -0.39 -4.02 -15.64
C ALA A 113 -0.19 -2.50 -15.65
N LYS A 114 -0.01 -1.88 -16.82
CA LYS A 114 0.08 -0.41 -16.96
C LYS A 114 -1.22 0.28 -16.55
N GLN A 115 -2.37 -0.27 -16.90
CA GLN A 115 -3.68 0.27 -16.48
C GLN A 115 -3.86 0.19 -14.95
N MET A 116 -3.53 -0.95 -14.34
CA MET A 116 -3.55 -1.12 -12.89
C MET A 116 -2.61 -0.13 -12.20
N LYS A 117 -1.42 0.13 -12.75
CA LYS A 117 -0.50 1.14 -12.25
C LYS A 117 -1.09 2.53 -12.32
N SER A 118 -1.72 2.89 -13.43
CA SER A 118 -2.35 4.21 -13.59
C SER A 118 -3.46 4.46 -12.55
N ILE A 119 -4.28 3.45 -12.27
CA ILE A 119 -5.28 3.52 -11.19
C ILE A 119 -4.59 3.65 -9.82
N HIS A 120 -3.51 2.91 -9.61
CA HIS A 120 -2.76 2.97 -8.37
C HIS A 120 -2.10 4.34 -8.12
N ASP A 121 -1.61 4.98 -9.18
CA ASP A 121 -0.99 6.31 -9.09
C ASP A 121 -2.05 7.43 -8.96
N ASN A 122 -3.32 7.15 -9.28
CA ASN A 122 -4.40 8.13 -9.16
C ASN A 122 -4.70 8.43 -7.68
N LEU A 123 -4.28 9.61 -7.22
CA LEU A 123 -4.43 10.09 -5.85
C LEU A 123 -5.87 10.51 -5.48
N ASP A 124 -6.71 10.75 -6.47
CA ASP A 124 -8.03 11.37 -6.31
C ASP A 124 -9.17 10.36 -6.13
N ILE A 125 -8.85 9.06 -6.18
CA ILE A 125 -9.80 7.98 -5.89
C ILE A 125 -9.65 7.48 -4.45
N THR A 126 -10.72 6.90 -3.90
CA THR A 126 -10.67 6.21 -2.61
C THR A 126 -9.95 4.87 -2.73
N ARG A 127 -9.50 4.33 -1.59
CA ARG A 127 -8.89 2.99 -1.51
C ARG A 127 -9.87 1.89 -1.96
N ALA A 128 -11.15 2.07 -1.68
CA ALA A 128 -12.19 1.15 -2.13
C ALA A 128 -12.36 1.19 -3.65
N ALA A 129 -12.43 2.40 -4.23
CA ALA A 129 -12.52 2.59 -5.68
C ALA A 129 -11.30 2.03 -6.41
N GLU A 130 -10.08 2.24 -5.90
CA GLU A 130 -8.86 1.61 -6.43
C GLU A 130 -8.99 0.09 -6.49
N LYS A 131 -9.38 -0.54 -5.37
CA LYS A 131 -9.53 -2.00 -5.27
C LYS A 131 -10.57 -2.51 -6.27
N GLU A 132 -11.70 -1.82 -6.40
CA GLU A 132 -12.77 -2.18 -7.33
C GLU A 132 -12.31 -2.08 -8.79
N GLN A 133 -11.68 -0.96 -9.17
CA GLN A 133 -11.21 -0.75 -10.54
C GLN A 133 -10.10 -1.75 -10.92
N ILE A 134 -9.14 -2.02 -10.03
CA ILE A 134 -8.11 -3.05 -10.24
C ILE A 134 -8.75 -4.44 -10.34
N HIS A 135 -9.73 -4.74 -9.50
CA HIS A 135 -10.47 -6.00 -9.56
C HIS A 135 -11.15 -6.18 -10.92
N LYS A 136 -11.84 -5.15 -11.42
CA LYS A 136 -12.54 -5.14 -12.70
C LYS A 136 -11.61 -5.45 -13.87
N ILE A 137 -10.44 -4.81 -13.93
CA ILE A 137 -9.41 -5.06 -14.96
C ILE A 137 -8.93 -6.50 -14.88
N ARG A 138 -8.65 -7.01 -13.67
CA ARG A 138 -8.20 -8.39 -13.50
C ARG A 138 -9.28 -9.39 -13.89
N SER A 139 -10.54 -9.12 -13.58
CA SER A 139 -11.66 -10.00 -13.90
C SER A 139 -12.02 -10.00 -15.39
N SER A 140 -11.68 -8.98 -16.16
CA SER A 140 -11.89 -9.01 -17.62
C SER A 140 -10.80 -9.78 -18.38
N ALA A 141 -9.63 -10.01 -17.76
CA ALA A 141 -8.52 -10.71 -18.38
C ALA A 141 -8.74 -12.21 -18.52
N SER A 142 -8.09 -12.83 -19.51
CA SER A 142 -8.02 -14.29 -19.64
C SER A 142 -7.33 -14.96 -18.45
N GLU A 143 -7.57 -16.25 -18.21
CA GLU A 143 -6.95 -16.96 -17.08
C GLU A 143 -5.41 -16.96 -17.16
N SER A 144 -4.86 -17.12 -18.37
CA SER A 144 -3.41 -17.06 -18.61
C SER A 144 -2.84 -15.71 -18.18
N VAL A 145 -3.46 -14.62 -18.62
CA VAL A 145 -3.03 -13.26 -18.27
C VAL A 145 -3.20 -12.98 -16.78
N ARG A 146 -4.28 -13.46 -16.15
CA ARG A 146 -4.43 -13.36 -14.68
C ARG A 146 -3.31 -14.08 -13.92
N LYS A 147 -2.83 -15.23 -14.41
CA LYS A 147 -1.71 -15.97 -13.81
C LYS A 147 -0.41 -15.18 -13.91
N GLU A 148 -0.13 -14.58 -15.07
CA GLU A 148 0.99 -13.66 -15.25
C GLU A 148 0.92 -12.47 -14.28
N LEU A 149 -0.26 -11.84 -14.17
CA LEU A 149 -0.51 -10.70 -13.29
C LEU A 149 -0.43 -11.04 -11.78
N LYS A 150 -0.56 -12.31 -11.40
CA LYS A 150 -0.50 -12.73 -9.99
C LYS A 150 0.91 -12.65 -9.40
N GLY A 151 1.95 -12.77 -10.23
CA GLY A 151 3.36 -12.78 -9.80
C GLY A 151 4.02 -11.41 -9.68
N ILE A 152 3.39 -10.38 -10.26
CA ILE A 152 3.88 -9.00 -10.32
C ILE A 152 3.28 -8.10 -9.27
N LEU A 153 1.99 -8.26 -8.96
CA LEU A 153 1.32 -7.37 -8.03
C LEU A 153 1.80 -7.68 -6.59
N PRO A 154 2.32 -6.68 -5.86
CA PRO A 154 2.75 -6.87 -4.47
C PRO A 154 1.59 -7.20 -3.50
N PHE A 155 0.35 -7.21 -4.00
CA PHE A 155 -0.89 -7.46 -3.26
C PHE A 155 -1.35 -8.91 -3.25
N HIS A 156 -0.74 -9.80 -4.03
CA HIS A 156 -0.95 -11.23 -3.87
C HIS A 156 0.13 -11.75 -2.95
N GLY A 157 -0.26 -12.08 -1.71
CA GLY A 157 0.55 -12.94 -0.88
C GLY A 157 1.03 -14.09 -1.75
N ARG A 158 2.35 -14.22 -1.88
CA ARG A 158 2.97 -15.50 -2.22
C ARG A 158 2.39 -16.47 -1.20
N HIS A 159 1.33 -17.19 -1.56
CA HIS A 159 1.04 -18.47 -0.97
C HIS A 159 2.29 -19.29 -1.25
N GLY A 160 3.22 -19.29 -0.30
CA GLY A 160 4.28 -20.27 -0.28
C GLY A 160 3.57 -21.61 -0.30
N LYS A 161 3.58 -22.29 -1.44
CA LYS A 161 3.44 -23.74 -1.47
C LYS A 161 4.51 -24.20 -0.48
N LYS A 162 4.08 -24.61 0.72
CA LYS A 162 4.91 -25.45 1.56
C LYS A 162 5.10 -26.73 0.74
N GLU A 163 6.25 -26.86 0.10
CA GLU A 163 6.78 -28.19 -0.23
C GLU A 163 6.84 -28.93 1.11
N ARG A 164 5.82 -29.77 1.35
CA ARG A 164 5.95 -30.86 2.29
C ARG A 164 6.91 -31.85 1.61
N LYS A 165 8.19 -31.77 1.97
CA LYS A 165 9.08 -32.91 1.77
C LYS A 165 8.60 -34.00 2.73
N ASN A 166 8.24 -35.14 2.16
CA ASN A 166 8.03 -36.40 2.86
C ASN A 166 9.30 -36.81 3.60
#